data_AF-A0A920AH12-F1
#
_entry.id   AF-A0A920AH12-F1
#
_cell.length_a   1.000
_cell.length_b   1.000
_cell.length_c   1.000
_cell.angle_alpha   90.00
_cell.angle_beta   90.00
_cell.angle_gamma   90.00
#
_symmetry.space_group_name_H-M   'P 1'
#
loop_
_entity.id
_entity.type
_entity.pdbx_description
1 polymer ?
#
loop_
_entity_poly.entity_id
_entity_poly.type
_entity_poly.pdbx_seq_one_letter_code
_entity_poly.pdbx_strand_id
1 'polypeptide(L)'
;MKIVINEADLQHHVVNLLKGLPGNRILLDHYLDQAIEAEVDAISDGDDVYIIGMMEHIEPCGIHSGDSNSVLPPFDLSDDVKEQMIEITRKIAIATKTVV
;
A
#
# COMPACT_ATOMS: atom_id res chain seq x y z
N MET A 1 -12.13 3.83 -0.08
CA MET A 1 -11.12 4.45 -0.95
C MET A 1 -11.79 4.75 -2.29
N LYS A 2 -11.51 5.88 -2.93
CA LYS A 2 -12.12 6.23 -4.22
C LYS A 2 -11.15 7.06 -5.05
N ILE A 3 -10.91 6.65 -6.29
CA ILE A 3 -10.21 7.47 -7.28
C ILE A 3 -11.19 8.57 -7.74
N VAL A 4 -10.76 9.82 -7.62
CA VAL A 4 -11.52 11.01 -8.05
C VAL A 4 -10.83 11.63 -9.24
N ILE A 5 -11.56 11.83 -10.34
CA ILE A 5 -10.98 12.28 -11.61
C ILE A 5 -11.37 13.73 -11.97
N ASN A 6 -12.24 14.35 -11.17
CA ASN A 6 -12.67 15.73 -11.34
C ASN A 6 -13.18 16.34 -10.01
N GLU A 7 -13.46 17.65 -10.04
CA GLU A 7 -13.95 18.40 -8.88
C GLU A 7 -15.32 17.91 -8.36
N ALA A 8 -16.22 17.52 -9.25
CA ALA A 8 -17.55 17.05 -8.87
C ALA A 8 -17.47 15.72 -8.09
N ASP A 9 -16.63 14.79 -8.53
CA ASP A 9 -16.37 13.52 -7.83
C ASP A 9 -15.75 13.77 -6.46
N LEU A 10 -14.79 14.69 -6.38
CA LEU A 10 -14.16 15.08 -5.11
C LEU A 10 -15.21 15.65 -4.13
N GLN A 11 -16.04 16.57 -4.58
CA GLN A 11 -17.08 17.18 -3.75
C GLN A 11 -18.10 16.14 -3.28
N HIS A 12 -18.53 15.26 -4.19
CA HIS A 12 -19.53 14.25 -3.88
C HIS A 12 -19.01 13.17 -2.93
N HIS A 13 -17.83 12.61 -3.21
CA HIS A 13 -17.32 11.43 -2.51
C HIS A 13 -16.46 11.74 -1.27
N VAL A 14 -15.85 12.93 -1.20
CA VAL A 14 -14.96 13.28 -0.09
C VAL A 14 -15.63 14.32 0.83
N VAL A 15 -16.03 15.47 0.28
CA VAL A 15 -16.53 16.60 1.08
C VAL A 15 -17.85 16.27 1.77
N ASN A 16 -18.80 15.68 1.04
CA ASN A 16 -20.09 15.33 1.63
C ASN A 16 -19.99 14.19 2.67
N LEU A 17 -19.05 13.25 2.47
CA LEU A 17 -18.82 12.16 3.42
C LEU A 17 -18.23 12.68 4.75
N LEU A 18 -17.29 13.63 4.66
CA LEU A 18 -16.69 14.29 5.83
C LEU A 18 -17.71 15.04 6.70
N LYS A 19 -18.74 15.64 6.10
CA LYS A 19 -19.80 16.33 6.86
C LYS A 19 -20.52 15.41 7.84
N GLY A 20 -20.60 14.11 7.54
CA GLY A 20 -21.20 13.10 8.41
C GLY A 20 -20.26 12.53 9.48
N LEU A 21 -18.96 12.83 9.42
CA LEU A 21 -17.92 12.21 10.26
C LEU A 21 -16.98 13.28 10.86
N PRO A 22 -17.47 14.08 11.83
CA PRO A 22 -16.69 15.18 12.40
C PRO A 22 -15.42 14.68 13.09
N GLY A 23 -14.28 15.27 12.74
CA GLY A 23 -12.96 14.92 13.27
C GLY A 23 -12.19 13.87 12.47
N ASN A 24 -12.80 13.29 11.42
CA ASN A 24 -12.06 12.40 10.52
C ASN A 24 -11.01 13.15 9.71
N ARG A 25 -9.88 12.48 9.50
CA ARG A 25 -8.79 12.91 8.61
C ARG A 25 -8.81 12.06 7.36
N ILE A 26 -8.60 12.69 6.21
CA ILE A 26 -8.51 12.00 4.92
C ILE A 26 -7.16 12.33 4.32
N LEU A 27 -6.53 11.32 3.74
CA LEU A 27 -5.37 11.46 2.88
C LEU A 27 -5.86 11.66 1.44
N LEU A 28 -5.49 12.79 0.83
CA LEU A 28 -5.57 12.98 -0.62
C LEU A 28 -4.16 12.77 -1.14
N ASP A 29 -4.03 11.87 -2.11
CA ASP A 29 -2.75 11.56 -2.73
C ASP A 29 -2.87 11.54 -4.24
N HIS A 30 -1.73 11.66 -4.91
CA HIS A 30 -1.66 11.52 -6.36
C HIS A 30 -1.85 10.05 -6.75
N TYR A 31 -2.66 9.85 -7.78
CA TYR A 31 -2.84 8.52 -8.35
C TYR A 31 -1.58 8.07 -9.10
N LEU A 32 -1.08 6.88 -8.77
CA LEU A 32 0.09 6.27 -9.39
C LEU A 32 -0.36 5.44 -10.60
N ASP A 33 -0.55 6.10 -11.74
CA ASP A 33 -1.03 5.43 -12.95
C ASP A 33 -0.05 4.36 -13.45
N GLN A 34 -0.58 3.17 -13.74
CA GLN A 34 0.16 2.00 -14.25
C GLN A 34 1.37 1.57 -13.40
N ALA A 35 1.41 1.94 -12.13
CA ALA A 35 2.43 1.45 -11.21
C ALA A 35 2.21 -0.04 -10.90
N ILE A 36 3.30 -0.77 -10.75
CA ILE A 36 3.27 -2.13 -10.20
C ILE A 36 2.93 -2.04 -8.71
N GLU A 37 1.94 -2.80 -8.27
CA GLU A 37 1.59 -2.95 -6.86
C GLU A 37 2.21 -4.23 -6.31
N ALA A 38 2.81 -4.14 -5.12
CA ALA A 38 3.51 -5.25 -4.49
C ALA A 38 3.41 -5.16 -2.97
N GLU A 39 3.42 -6.32 -2.32
CA GLU A 39 3.26 -6.46 -0.88
C GLU A 39 4.42 -7.26 -0.29
N VAL A 40 4.74 -6.96 0.97
CA VAL A 40 5.76 -7.70 1.74
C VAL A 40 5.17 -8.07 3.08
N ASP A 41 5.08 -9.36 3.33
CA ASP A 41 4.74 -9.89 4.64
C ASP A 41 6.03 -10.16 5.43
N ALA A 42 6.06 -9.66 6.67
CA ALA A 42 7.21 -9.78 7.55
C ALA A 42 6.78 -10.00 9.01
N ILE A 43 7.64 -10.67 9.78
CA ILE A 43 7.51 -10.85 11.22
C ILE A 43 8.66 -10.09 11.88
N SER A 44 8.40 -9.46 13.02
CA SER A 44 9.42 -8.80 13.83
C SER A 44 9.26 -9.12 15.30
N ASP A 45 10.38 -9.36 15.97
CA ASP A 45 10.46 -9.53 17.43
C ASP A 45 10.79 -8.23 18.17
N GLY A 46 10.91 -7.11 17.44
CA GLY A 46 11.26 -5.78 17.96
C GLY A 46 12.71 -5.36 17.70
N ASP A 47 13.60 -6.32 17.43
CA ASP A 47 15.01 -6.07 17.10
C ASP A 47 15.31 -6.53 15.68
N ASP A 48 14.90 -7.75 15.35
CA ASP A 48 15.04 -8.37 14.04
C ASP A 48 13.71 -8.33 13.26
N VAL A 49 13.83 -8.30 11.93
CA VAL A 49 12.70 -8.31 11.00
C VAL A 49 12.97 -9.32 9.90
N TYR A 50 12.12 -10.34 9.83
CA TYR A 50 12.22 -11.44 8.90
C TYR A 50 11.14 -11.34 7.82
N ILE A 51 11.55 -11.40 6.56
CA ILE A 51 10.65 -11.34 5.42
C ILE A 51 10.12 -12.76 5.14
N ILE A 52 8.80 -12.91 5.18
CA ILE A 52 8.10 -14.19 4.97
C ILE A 52 7.80 -14.39 3.49
N GLY A 53 7.33 -13.34 2.83
CA GLY A 53 6.92 -13.40 1.44
C GLY A 53 6.86 -12.02 0.82
N MET A 54 7.14 -11.96 -0.48
CA MET A 54 6.94 -10.77 -1.29
C MET A 54 6.05 -11.16 -2.46
N MET A 55 4.95 -10.45 -2.63
CA MET A 55 3.95 -10.71 -3.65
C MET A 55 3.91 -9.55 -4.64
N GLU A 56 3.66 -9.86 -5.89
CA GLU A 56 3.41 -8.88 -6.95
C GLU A 56 2.00 -9.06 -7.48
N HIS A 57 1.26 -7.97 -7.63
CA HIS A 57 -0.09 -7.99 -8.17
C HIS A 57 -0.05 -8.13 -9.69
N ILE A 58 -1.02 -8.85 -10.26
CA ILE A 58 -1.21 -8.94 -11.71
C ILE A 58 -1.83 -7.65 -12.25
N GLU A 59 -2.79 -7.11 -11.51
CA GLU A 59 -3.42 -5.84 -11.80
C GLU A 59 -2.54 -4.65 -11.36
N PRO A 60 -2.57 -3.51 -12.09
CA PRO A 60 -1.81 -2.33 -11.70
C PRO A 60 -2.41 -1.65 -10.47
N CYS A 61 -1.61 -0.80 -9.83
CA CYS A 61 -2.03 -0.01 -8.69
C CYS A 61 -3.33 0.77 -8.97
N GLY A 62 -4.28 0.70 -8.04
CA GLY A 62 -5.59 1.34 -8.15
C GLY A 62 -6.76 0.36 -8.06
N ILE A 63 -6.51 -0.94 -8.23
CA ILE A 63 -7.43 -2.01 -7.85
C ILE A 63 -7.03 -2.47 -6.46
N HIS A 64 -8.01 -2.60 -5.56
CA HIS A 64 -7.71 -2.96 -4.18
C HIS A 64 -7.12 -4.37 -4.11
N SER A 65 -6.08 -4.58 -3.29
CA SER A 65 -5.39 -5.87 -3.16
C SER A 65 -6.32 -7.07 -2.93
N GLY A 66 -7.40 -6.90 -2.16
CA GLY A 66 -8.40 -7.96 -1.94
C GLY A 66 -9.24 -8.33 -3.18
N ASP A 67 -9.26 -7.47 -4.20
CA ASP A 67 -9.91 -7.69 -5.49
C ASP A 67 -8.89 -8.01 -6.62
N SER A 68 -7.59 -7.92 -6.32
CA SER A 68 -6.50 -8.24 -7.24
C SER A 68 -6.06 -9.71 -7.13
N ASN A 69 -5.49 -10.25 -8.21
CA ASN A 69 -4.71 -11.47 -8.17
C ASN A 69 -3.25 -11.13 -7.88
N SER A 70 -2.55 -11.97 -7.12
CA SER A 70 -1.12 -11.79 -6.84
C SER A 70 -0.33 -13.07 -6.97
N VAL A 71 0.98 -12.94 -7.21
CA VAL A 71 1.92 -14.04 -7.39
C VAL A 71 3.01 -13.96 -6.34
N LEU A 72 3.30 -15.10 -5.72
CA LEU A 72 4.40 -15.31 -4.78
C LEU A 72 5.33 -16.40 -5.37
N PRO A 73 6.60 -16.11 -5.72
CA PRO A 73 7.31 -14.83 -5.61
C PRO A 73 6.95 -13.83 -6.74
N PRO A 74 7.46 -12.58 -6.69
CA PRO A 74 7.27 -11.58 -7.73
C PRO A 74 7.83 -12.05 -9.08
N PHE A 75 7.22 -11.61 -10.18
CA PHE A 75 7.55 -12.06 -11.53
C PHE A 75 8.24 -10.99 -12.39
N ASP A 76 8.04 -9.70 -12.14
CA ASP A 76 8.62 -8.58 -12.90
C ASP A 76 9.44 -7.60 -12.05
N LEU A 77 9.39 -7.70 -10.71
CA LEU A 77 10.21 -6.84 -9.83
C LEU A 77 11.72 -7.13 -9.96
N SER A 78 12.51 -6.07 -10.22
CA SER A 78 13.97 -6.14 -10.26
C SER A 78 14.58 -6.42 -8.88
N ASP A 79 15.78 -7.01 -8.87
CA ASP A 79 16.48 -7.31 -7.61
C ASP A 79 16.74 -6.05 -6.76
N ASP A 80 17.05 -4.92 -7.40
CA ASP A 80 17.24 -3.64 -6.71
C ASP A 80 15.96 -3.17 -6.02
N VAL A 81 14.80 -3.30 -6.68
CA VAL A 81 13.50 -2.93 -6.08
C VAL A 81 13.17 -3.87 -4.93
N LYS A 82 13.40 -5.18 -5.08
CA LYS A 82 13.18 -6.14 -4.01
C LYS A 82 14.04 -5.84 -2.78
N GLU A 83 15.32 -5.50 -2.96
CA GLU A 83 16.19 -5.10 -1.85
C GLU A 83 15.70 -3.81 -1.17
N GLN A 84 15.29 -2.81 -1.95
CA GLN A 84 14.69 -1.58 -1.41
C GLN A 84 13.44 -1.87 -0.59
N MET A 85 12.56 -2.75 -1.05
CA MET A 85 11.35 -3.16 -0.33
C MET A 85 11.69 -3.85 0.99
N ILE A 86 12.74 -4.70 1.03
CA ILE A 86 13.23 -5.33 2.25
C ILE A 86 13.71 -4.26 3.23
N GLU A 87 14.58 -3.33 2.79
CA GLU A 87 15.08 -2.26 3.64
C GLU A 87 13.97 -1.37 4.20
N ILE A 88 13.01 -0.98 3.36
CA ILE A 88 11.87 -0.14 3.75
C ILE A 88 11.00 -0.88 4.76
N THR A 89 10.71 -2.16 4.54
CA THR A 89 9.94 -3.00 5.49
C THR A 89 10.60 -3.04 6.86
N ARG A 90 11.93 -3.23 6.91
CA ARG A 90 12.69 -3.19 8.16
C ARG A 90 12.60 -1.83 8.85
N LYS A 91 12.80 -0.74 8.09
CA LYS A 91 12.72 0.64 8.62
C LYS A 91 11.33 0.94 9.20
N ILE A 92 10.27 0.53 8.50
CA ILE A 92 8.89 0.71 8.95
C ILE A 92 8.65 -0.07 10.24
N ALA A 93 8.94 -1.38 10.27
CA ALA A 93 8.69 -2.22 11.43
C ALA A 93 9.34 -1.69 12.72
N ILE A 94 10.60 -1.23 12.64
CA ILE A 94 11.31 -0.63 13.77
C ILE A 94 10.72 0.72 14.15
N ALA A 95 10.42 1.59 13.18
CA ALA A 95 9.84 2.91 13.45
C ALA A 95 8.45 2.83 14.09
N THR A 96 7.66 1.82 13.72
CA THR A 96 6.32 1.57 14.28
C THR A 96 6.35 0.71 15.54
N LYS A 97 7.51 0.19 15.94
CA LYS A 97 7.68 -0.74 17.08
C LYS A 97 6.80 -1.98 16.96
N THR A 98 6.70 -2.51 15.74
CA THR A 98 5.93 -3.71 15.46
C THR A 98 6.60 -4.91 16.12
N VAL A 99 5.83 -5.66 16.91
CA VAL A 99 6.24 -6.93 17.53
C VAL A 99 5.06 -7.90 17.39
N VAL A 100 5.29 -9.06 16.78
CA VAL A 100 4.26 -10.07 16.50
C VAL A 100 4.72 -11.44 16.99
#